data_AF-A0A839F800-F1
#
_entry.id   AF-A0A839F800-F1
#
_cell.length_a   1.000
_cell.length_b   1.000
_cell.length_c   1.000
_cell.angle_alpha   90.00
_cell.angle_beta   90.00
_cell.angle_gamma   90.00
#
_symmetry.space_group_name_H-M   'P 1'
#
loop_
_entity.id
_entity.type
_entity.pdbx_description
1 polymer ?
#
loop_
_entity_poly.entity_id
_entity_poly.type
_entity_poly.pdbx_seq_one_letter_code
_entity_poly.pdbx_strand_id
1 'polypeptide(L)'
;MRRPRRRPFHDRNGRAPLYRHALAINLAGLGQGECCDCGPARSFVAGNLVGTLAPAITSAAAVGFPLGVPSTFLVTTTAAPTPAIAVALAVALPPGVAFVDNGDGTGSFSGVPTAAGAYALTITASNGTTPDAVQAFTISL
;
A
#
# COMPACT_ATOMS: atom_id res chain seq x y z
N MET A 1 1.31 4.51 67.30
CA MET A 1 1.39 4.29 65.82
C MET A 1 0.50 5.34 65.14
N ARG A 2 1.07 6.39 64.50
CA ARG A 2 0.32 7.47 63.83
C ARG A 2 0.48 7.32 62.30
N ARG A 3 -0.64 7.24 61.57
CA ARG A 3 -0.66 7.23 60.09
C ARG A 3 -0.31 8.63 59.53
N PRO A 4 0.50 8.75 58.46
CA PRO A 4 0.76 10.06 57.85
C PRO A 4 -0.42 10.49 56.98
N ARG A 5 -0.84 11.77 57.13
CA ARG A 5 -1.90 12.39 56.32
C ARG A 5 -1.37 12.66 54.90
N ARG A 6 -2.09 12.17 53.88
CA ARG A 6 -1.86 12.53 52.48
C ARG A 6 -2.13 14.04 52.31
N ARG A 7 -1.16 14.80 51.79
CA ARG A 7 -1.41 16.18 51.35
C ARG A 7 -2.01 16.18 49.95
N PRO A 8 -2.96 17.08 49.62
CA PRO A 8 -3.49 17.20 48.27
C PRO A 8 -2.42 17.77 47.34
N PHE A 9 -2.33 17.21 46.14
CA PHE A 9 -1.47 17.71 45.08
C PHE A 9 -2.12 18.97 44.47
N HIS A 10 -1.60 20.14 44.82
CA HIS A 10 -1.93 21.38 44.12
C HIS A 10 -0.77 21.76 43.21
N ASP A 11 -1.07 21.87 41.91
CA ASP A 11 -0.24 22.52 40.91
C ASP A 11 0.04 23.98 41.33
N ARG A 12 1.30 24.40 41.27
CA ARG A 12 1.75 25.74 41.66
C ARG A 12 1.34 26.83 40.68
N ASN A 13 0.83 26.49 39.50
CA ASN A 13 0.57 27.45 38.44
C ASN A 13 -0.92 27.67 38.18
N GLY A 14 -1.68 27.99 39.23
CA GLY A 14 -3.13 28.24 39.19
C GLY A 14 -3.61 29.14 38.04
N ARG A 15 -3.89 28.54 36.89
CA ARG A 15 -4.53 29.17 35.73
C ARG A 15 -5.52 28.18 35.13
N ALA A 16 -6.80 28.50 35.30
CA ALA A 16 -7.87 28.07 34.39
C ALA A 16 -8.18 29.24 33.44
N PRO A 17 -9.08 29.09 32.45
CA PRO A 17 -8.98 28.29 31.22
C PRO A 17 -9.06 29.21 29.98
N LEU A 18 -8.68 28.75 28.79
CA LEU A 18 -9.20 29.33 27.54
C LEU A 18 -9.62 28.24 26.56
N TYR A 19 -10.93 28.14 26.40
CA TYR A 19 -11.62 27.36 25.39
C TYR A 19 -11.50 28.08 24.05
N ARG A 20 -10.74 27.55 23.08
CA ARG A 20 -10.97 27.83 21.65
C ARG A 20 -10.61 26.61 20.81
N HIS A 21 -11.56 26.26 19.94
CA HIS A 21 -11.46 25.21 18.94
C HIS A 21 -10.14 25.24 18.17
N ALA A 22 -9.42 24.13 18.20
CA ALA A 22 -8.53 23.74 17.12
C ALA A 22 -8.67 22.24 16.91
N LEU A 23 -9.15 21.88 15.73
CA LEU A 23 -9.15 20.53 15.18
C LEU A 23 -7.72 19.99 15.29
N ALA A 24 -7.47 19.06 16.21
CA ALA A 24 -6.15 18.48 16.40
C ALA A 24 -5.85 17.51 15.24
N ILE A 25 -5.14 18.00 14.22
CA ILE A 25 -4.27 17.15 13.42
C ILE A 25 -3.18 16.67 14.38
N ASN A 26 -3.31 15.42 14.86
CA ASN A 26 -2.29 14.75 15.67
C ASN A 26 -1.02 14.58 14.83
N LEU A 27 -0.09 15.54 14.87
CA LEU A 27 1.24 15.36 14.27
C LEU A 27 2.39 16.05 15.02
N ALA A 28 2.31 16.24 16.33
CA ALA A 28 3.51 16.66 17.08
C ALA A 28 3.45 16.17 18.52
N GLY A 29 3.56 14.86 18.68
CA GLY A 29 3.69 14.18 19.97
C GLY A 29 5.02 13.45 20.08
N LEU A 30 6.14 14.15 19.90
CA LEU A 30 7.44 13.73 20.45
C LEU A 30 8.08 14.94 21.12
N GLY A 31 7.52 15.32 22.26
CA GLY A 31 8.28 16.08 23.24
C GLY A 31 9.45 15.22 23.67
N GLN A 32 10.66 15.69 23.38
CA GLN A 32 11.88 15.15 23.97
C GLN A 32 11.87 15.52 25.45
N GLY A 33 11.22 14.68 26.26
CA GLY A 33 11.56 14.54 27.66
C GLY A 33 12.76 13.61 27.71
N GLU A 34 13.97 14.14 27.51
CA GLU A 34 15.18 13.43 27.89
C GLU A 34 15.08 13.06 29.36
N CYS A 35 14.93 11.75 29.61
CA CYS A 35 15.18 11.20 30.92
C CYS A 35 16.67 11.44 31.20
N CYS A 36 16.99 12.34 32.12
CA CYS A 36 18.34 12.50 32.67
C CYS A 36 18.74 11.24 33.46
N ASP A 37 18.94 10.11 32.77
CA ASP A 37 19.71 8.93 33.14
C ASP A 37 19.34 7.78 32.19
N CYS A 38 20.22 7.45 31.22
CA CYS A 38 20.42 6.09 30.67
C CYS A 38 21.39 6.09 29.45
N GLY A 39 22.71 6.10 29.70
CA GLY A 39 23.74 5.61 28.75
C GLY A 39 23.90 6.34 27.40
N PRO A 40 24.94 6.02 26.60
CA PRO A 40 25.13 6.67 25.30
C PRO A 40 23.96 6.31 24.40
N ALA A 41 23.28 7.34 23.89
CA ALA A 41 22.25 7.20 22.88
C ALA A 41 22.82 6.35 21.73
N ARG A 42 22.39 5.08 21.66
CA ARG A 42 22.54 4.32 20.43
C ARG A 42 21.79 5.12 19.39
N SER A 43 22.51 5.61 18.40
CA SER A 43 21.95 6.34 17.26
C SER A 43 20.78 5.52 16.73
N PHE A 44 19.56 5.91 17.12
CA PHE A 44 18.38 5.48 16.43
C PHE A 44 18.42 6.29 15.15
N VAL A 45 19.03 5.70 14.13
CA VAL A 45 18.77 6.14 12.76
C VAL A 45 17.26 6.20 12.68
N ALA A 46 16.70 7.40 12.53
CA ALA A 46 15.32 7.58 12.14
C ALA A 46 15.22 6.99 10.72
N GLY A 47 15.15 5.66 10.66
CA GLY A 47 14.84 4.94 9.45
C GLY A 47 13.48 5.50 9.04
N ASN A 48 13.45 6.10 7.85
CA ASN A 48 12.23 6.55 7.23
C ASN A 48 11.18 5.43 7.38
N LEU A 49 10.18 5.62 8.24
CA LEU A 49 9.09 4.67 8.43
C LEU A 49 8.20 4.78 7.19
N VAL A 50 8.69 4.28 6.05
CA VAL A 50 7.83 3.99 4.90
C VAL A 50 6.99 2.81 5.35
N GLY A 51 5.72 3.06 5.69
CA GLY A 51 4.77 1.99 5.95
C GLY A 51 4.72 1.10 4.71
N THR A 52 5.18 -0.14 4.83
CA THR A 52 5.09 -1.10 3.74
C THR A 52 3.71 -1.73 3.73
N LEU A 53 3.10 -1.79 2.56
CA LEU A 53 1.81 -2.43 2.30
C LEU A 53 2.04 -3.50 1.25
N ALA A 54 1.70 -4.74 1.60
CA ALA A 54 1.72 -5.86 0.67
C ALA A 54 0.79 -5.56 -0.52
N PRO A 55 1.17 -5.97 -1.74
CA PRO A 55 0.37 -5.71 -2.93
C PRO A 55 -0.98 -6.42 -2.87
N ALA A 56 -1.99 -5.81 -3.51
CA ALA A 56 -3.26 -6.45 -3.83
C ALA A 56 -3.73 -6.00 -5.22
N ILE A 57 -4.23 -6.93 -6.03
CA ILE A 57 -4.78 -6.64 -7.36
C ILE A 57 -6.27 -6.30 -7.19
N THR A 58 -6.70 -5.16 -7.71
CA THR A 58 -8.06 -4.62 -7.56
C THR A 58 -8.88 -4.67 -8.85
N SER A 59 -8.25 -4.97 -9.98
CA SER A 59 -8.93 -5.14 -11.27
C SER A 59 -9.74 -6.43 -11.35
N ALA A 60 -10.65 -6.50 -12.32
CA ALA A 60 -11.39 -7.71 -12.64
C ALA A 60 -10.44 -8.86 -13.01
N ALA A 61 -10.88 -10.10 -12.77
CA ALA A 61 -10.15 -11.32 -13.10
C ALA A 61 -10.43 -11.84 -14.53
N ALA A 62 -11.19 -11.12 -15.35
CA ALA A 62 -11.47 -11.52 -16.72
C ALA A 62 -11.84 -10.33 -17.59
N VAL A 63 -11.57 -10.46 -18.89
CA VAL A 63 -11.98 -9.48 -19.91
C VAL A 63 -12.36 -10.17 -21.21
N GLY A 64 -13.31 -9.58 -21.94
CA GLY A 64 -13.66 -9.97 -23.30
C GLY A 64 -13.06 -8.99 -24.31
N PHE A 65 -12.31 -9.48 -25.29
CA PHE A 65 -11.80 -8.68 -26.40
C PHE A 65 -12.44 -9.12 -27.72
N PRO A 66 -13.27 -8.29 -28.36
CA PRO A 66 -13.85 -8.64 -29.66
C PRO A 66 -12.77 -8.78 -30.74
N LEU A 67 -12.91 -9.83 -31.56
CA LEU A 67 -11.99 -10.10 -32.67
C LEU A 67 -11.88 -8.93 -33.64
N GLY A 68 -10.65 -8.58 -34.02
CA GLY A 68 -10.38 -7.51 -34.97
C GLY A 68 -10.63 -6.09 -34.43
N VAL A 69 -11.01 -5.94 -33.15
CA VAL A 69 -11.28 -4.63 -32.54
C VAL A 69 -10.14 -4.26 -31.59
N PRO A 70 -9.54 -3.05 -31.72
CA PRO A 70 -8.55 -2.58 -30.76
C PRO A 70 -9.18 -2.49 -29.38
N SER A 71 -8.62 -3.24 -28.44
CA SER A 71 -9.14 -3.37 -27.08
C SER A 71 -8.04 -3.09 -26.07
N THR A 72 -8.43 -2.50 -24.93
CA THR A 72 -7.52 -2.24 -23.81
C THR A 72 -8.15 -2.70 -22.50
N PHE A 73 -7.31 -3.16 -21.57
CA PHE A 73 -7.70 -3.48 -20.21
C PHE A 73 -6.61 -3.07 -19.24
N LEU A 74 -7.02 -2.37 -18.17
CA LEU A 74 -6.10 -1.89 -17.14
C LEU A 74 -6.17 -2.82 -15.92
N VAL A 75 -5.02 -3.37 -15.57
CA VAL A 75 -4.76 -4.03 -14.29
C VAL A 75 -4.38 -2.95 -13.29
N THR A 76 -5.04 -2.93 -12.14
CA THR A 76 -4.77 -1.96 -11.06
C THR A 76 -4.39 -2.70 -9.79
N THR A 77 -3.44 -2.13 -9.05
CA THR A 77 -2.99 -2.70 -7.79
C THR A 77 -2.89 -1.64 -6.71
N THR A 78 -2.94 -2.07 -5.46
CA THR A 78 -2.64 -1.24 -4.28
C THR A 78 -1.39 -1.80 -3.61
N ALA A 79 -0.39 -0.98 -3.34
CA ALA A 79 0.76 -1.35 -2.50
C ALA A 79 1.56 -0.10 -2.10
N ALA A 80 2.45 -0.24 -1.12
CA ALA A 80 3.45 0.76 -0.77
C ALA A 80 4.76 0.03 -0.40
N PRO A 81 5.89 0.26 -1.08
CA PRO A 81 6.07 1.08 -2.29
C PRO A 81 5.29 0.54 -3.50
N THR A 82 5.26 1.31 -4.59
CA THR A 82 4.59 0.95 -5.85
C THR A 82 5.04 -0.43 -6.33
N PRO A 83 4.11 -1.36 -6.61
CA PRO A 83 4.47 -2.70 -7.05
C PRO A 83 4.82 -2.72 -8.53
N ALA A 84 5.78 -3.59 -8.87
CA ALA A 84 5.95 -4.05 -10.24
C ALA A 84 4.91 -5.13 -10.55
N ILE A 85 4.41 -5.17 -11.77
CA ILE A 85 3.40 -6.13 -12.19
C ILE A 85 4.01 -7.02 -13.28
N ALA A 86 4.12 -8.30 -12.97
CA ALA A 86 4.50 -9.32 -13.92
C ALA A 86 3.29 -10.18 -14.29
N VAL A 87 3.25 -10.61 -15.55
CA VAL A 87 2.25 -11.59 -16.02
C VAL A 87 2.98 -12.85 -16.40
N ALA A 88 2.59 -13.97 -15.79
CA ALA A 88 3.04 -15.30 -16.15
C ALA A 88 1.94 -16.02 -16.94
N LEU A 89 2.34 -16.73 -18.00
CA LEU A 89 1.42 -17.39 -18.91
C LEU A 89 1.46 -18.90 -18.70
N ALA A 90 0.28 -19.52 -18.61
CA ALA A 90 0.15 -20.96 -18.80
C ALA A 90 0.15 -21.33 -20.30
N VAL A 91 -0.37 -20.44 -21.17
CA VAL A 91 -0.44 -20.56 -22.63
C VAL A 91 -0.14 -19.19 -23.24
N ALA A 92 0.52 -19.12 -24.41
CA ALA A 92 0.90 -17.86 -25.06
C ALA A 92 -0.26 -16.85 -25.18
N LEU A 93 0.02 -15.53 -25.09
CA LEU A 93 -0.99 -14.48 -25.24
C LEU A 93 -1.77 -14.65 -26.55
N PRO A 94 -3.04 -14.21 -26.60
CA PRO A 94 -3.77 -14.11 -27.85
C PRO A 94 -2.91 -13.35 -28.88
N PRO A 95 -2.75 -13.88 -30.11
CA PRO A 95 -2.04 -13.19 -31.16
C PRO A 95 -2.59 -11.78 -31.36
N GLY A 96 -1.71 -10.78 -31.31
CA GLY A 96 -2.07 -9.37 -31.43
C GLY A 96 -2.41 -8.67 -30.12
N VAL A 97 -2.38 -9.35 -28.96
CA VAL A 97 -2.48 -8.74 -27.63
C VAL A 97 -1.10 -8.71 -26.96
N ALA A 98 -0.75 -7.58 -26.35
CA ALA A 98 0.46 -7.40 -25.56
C ALA A 98 0.12 -6.95 -24.13
N PHE A 99 1.03 -7.20 -23.19
CA PHE A 99 0.97 -6.69 -21.83
C PHE A 99 2.16 -5.74 -21.58
N VAL A 100 1.91 -4.61 -20.93
CA VAL A 100 2.93 -3.63 -20.54
C VAL A 100 2.73 -3.28 -19.07
N ASP A 101 3.78 -3.40 -18.25
CA ASP A 101 3.81 -2.82 -16.91
C ASP A 101 4.08 -1.31 -17.03
N ASN A 102 3.21 -0.47 -16.46
CA ASN A 102 3.35 0.98 -16.51
C ASN A 102 4.29 1.50 -15.41
N GLY A 103 4.69 0.65 -14.45
CA GLY A 103 5.63 1.00 -13.37
C GLY A 103 5.05 1.90 -12.27
N ASP A 104 3.75 2.19 -12.34
CA ASP A 104 3.00 3.01 -11.40
C ASP A 104 2.02 2.18 -10.54
N GLY A 105 2.19 0.85 -10.54
CA GLY A 105 1.27 -0.09 -9.90
C GLY A 105 0.06 -0.41 -10.79
N THR A 106 0.13 -0.08 -12.08
CA THR A 106 -0.82 -0.49 -13.10
C THR A 106 -0.13 -1.20 -14.25
N GLY A 107 -0.87 -2.09 -14.92
CA GLY A 107 -0.41 -2.79 -16.11
C GLY A 107 -1.50 -2.78 -17.19
N SER A 108 -1.11 -2.73 -18.45
CA SER A 108 -2.02 -2.56 -19.58
C SER A 108 -1.97 -3.77 -20.50
N PHE A 109 -3.11 -4.45 -20.69
CA PHE A 109 -3.30 -5.30 -21.86
C PHE A 109 -3.83 -4.44 -23.01
N SER A 110 -3.19 -4.52 -24.17
CA SER A 110 -3.62 -3.75 -25.35
C SER A 110 -3.33 -4.50 -26.63
N GLY A 111 -4.21 -4.34 -27.61
CA GLY A 111 -3.95 -4.82 -28.96
C GLY A 111 -5.20 -5.12 -29.78
N VAL A 112 -4.98 -5.73 -30.94
CA VAL A 112 -6.04 -6.18 -31.86
C VAL A 112 -5.96 -7.69 -31.95
N PRO A 113 -6.88 -8.41 -31.31
CA PRO A 113 -6.80 -9.85 -31.31
C PRO A 113 -7.21 -10.46 -32.65
N THR A 114 -6.48 -11.49 -33.07
CA THR A 114 -6.69 -12.16 -34.36
C THR A 114 -7.12 -13.62 -34.25
N ALA A 115 -7.13 -14.19 -33.04
CA ALA A 115 -7.58 -15.56 -32.79
C ALA A 115 -8.59 -15.62 -31.64
N ALA A 116 -9.66 -16.38 -31.87
CA ALA A 116 -10.69 -16.65 -30.86
C ALA A 116 -10.19 -17.69 -29.85
N GLY A 117 -10.68 -17.61 -28.61
CA GLY A 117 -10.34 -18.57 -27.57
C GLY A 117 -10.36 -17.99 -26.16
N ALA A 118 -10.21 -18.89 -25.18
CA ALA A 118 -10.03 -18.54 -23.78
C ALA A 118 -8.56 -18.71 -23.39
N TYR A 119 -7.96 -17.62 -22.92
CA TYR A 119 -6.55 -17.55 -22.56
C TYR A 119 -6.45 -17.34 -21.05
N ALA A 120 -6.07 -18.40 -20.34
CA ALA A 120 -5.82 -18.35 -18.90
C ALA A 120 -4.39 -17.86 -18.62
N LEU A 121 -4.28 -16.82 -17.81
CA LEU A 121 -3.01 -16.23 -17.37
C LEU A 121 -3.03 -15.97 -15.87
N THR A 122 -1.84 -15.76 -15.31
CA THR A 122 -1.66 -15.43 -13.90
C THR A 122 -0.98 -14.07 -13.81
N ILE A 123 -1.64 -13.14 -13.14
CA ILE A 123 -1.09 -11.82 -12.83
C ILE A 123 -0.44 -11.89 -11.45
N THR A 124 0.82 -11.47 -11.36
CA THR A 124 1.58 -11.39 -10.12
C THR A 124 2.03 -9.96 -9.91
N ALA A 125 1.64 -9.35 -8.79
CA ALA A 125 2.15 -8.04 -8.39
C ALA A 125 3.06 -8.19 -7.16
N SER A 126 4.25 -7.62 -7.23
CA SER A 126 5.27 -7.70 -6.18
C SER A 126 5.91 -6.33 -5.94
N ASN A 127 6.14 -5.98 -4.67
CA ASN A 127 6.86 -4.77 -4.27
C ASN A 127 7.97 -5.04 -3.25
N GLY A 128 8.39 -6.31 -3.12
CA GLY A 128 9.33 -6.76 -2.09
C GLY A 128 8.72 -6.92 -0.69
N THR A 129 7.45 -6.58 -0.49
CA THR A 129 6.71 -6.86 0.75
C THR A 129 5.84 -8.10 0.55
N THR A 130 6.02 -9.10 1.42
CA THR A 130 5.24 -10.33 1.34
C THR A 130 3.86 -10.18 2.01
N PRO A 131 2.83 -10.90 1.51
CA PRO A 131 2.83 -11.77 0.34
C PRO A 131 2.70 -11.01 -0.99
N ASP A 132 3.20 -11.61 -2.07
CA ASP A 132 2.90 -11.14 -3.43
C ASP A 132 1.42 -11.35 -3.76
N ALA A 133 0.83 -10.43 -4.52
CA ALA A 133 -0.55 -10.58 -4.98
C ALA A 133 -0.58 -11.46 -6.22
N VAL A 134 -1.40 -12.52 -6.19
CA VAL A 134 -1.57 -13.43 -7.32
C VAL A 134 -3.04 -13.49 -7.69
N GLN A 135 -3.37 -13.27 -8.96
CA GLN A 135 -4.72 -13.36 -9.48
C GLN A 135 -4.73 -14.21 -10.76
N ALA A 136 -5.57 -15.24 -10.78
CA ALA A 136 -5.90 -15.93 -12.03
C ALA A 136 -6.75 -15.01 -12.90
N PHE A 137 -6.37 -14.85 -14.16
CA PHE A 137 -7.01 -13.95 -15.10
C PHE A 137 -7.36 -14.67 -16.42
N THR A 138 -8.47 -14.31 -17.06
CA THR A 138 -8.88 -14.91 -18.34
C THR A 138 -9.21 -13.85 -19.38
N ILE A 139 -8.61 -13.96 -20.58
CA ILE A 139 -9.02 -13.19 -21.76
C ILE A 139 -9.89 -14.10 -22.64
N SER A 140 -11.08 -13.63 -22.98
CA SER A 140 -12.02 -14.31 -23.87
C SER A 140 -12.20 -13.54 -25.16
N LEU A 141 -12.15 -14.24 -26.30
CA LEU A 141 -12.20 -13.67 -27.65
C LEU A 141 -13.14 -14.45 -28.55
#